data_AF-A0A2T4YGS0-F1
#
_entry.id   AF-A0A2T4YGS0-F1
#
_cell.length_a   1.000
_cell.length_b   1.000
_cell.length_c   1.000
_cell.angle_alpha   90.00
_cell.angle_beta   90.00
_cell.angle_gamma   90.00
#
_symmetry.space_group_name_H-M   'P 1'
#
loop_
_entity.id
_entity.type
_entity.pdbx_description
1 polymer ?
#
loop_
_entity_poly.entity_id
_entity_poly.type
_entity_poly.pdbx_seq_one_letter_code
_entity_poly.pdbx_strand_id
1 'polypeptide(L)'
;MDDRATKLTNALLWLLETRNWARVKLSMAPRDSHQLDAKLYHYLYFSNALDAIDLVRDYLDDAKFLDQVRGYLATSGDFDYARELRGAIIYRGIDPVAGGQSDGAHLRFLCPAEIFSFDGRRRHICSFTHTADLAQALDAAANAAMTDALRENGLLDPGVHAPDREETLAAIGTVKQLPEFAKAWVATTLQGPDWTRIATEVAEGRVRNLKGLLSSPMPG
;
A
#
# COMPACT_ATOMS: atom_id res chain seq x y z
N MET A 1 6.83 9.80 -22.74
CA MET A 1 5.73 9.39 -21.83
C MET A 1 6.28 9.42 -20.40
N ASP A 2 5.49 9.76 -19.38
CA ASP A 2 6.05 9.90 -18.02
C ASP A 2 6.23 8.53 -17.36
N ASP A 3 7.38 7.91 -17.58
CA ASP A 3 7.85 6.69 -16.91
C ASP A 3 7.70 6.76 -15.38
N ARG A 4 7.71 7.96 -14.79
CA ARG A 4 7.48 8.14 -13.34
C ARG A 4 6.07 7.76 -12.93
N ALA A 5 5.04 8.04 -13.72
CA ALA A 5 3.65 7.71 -13.40
C ALA A 5 3.45 6.18 -13.38
N THR A 6 4.00 5.48 -14.38
CA THR A 6 3.96 4.01 -14.42
C THR A 6 4.73 3.39 -13.25
N LYS A 7 5.91 3.92 -12.92
CA LYS A 7 6.70 3.47 -11.75
C LYS A 7 5.96 3.67 -10.43
N LEU A 8 5.37 4.85 -10.23
CA LEU A 8 4.52 5.13 -9.07
C LEU A 8 3.40 4.09 -8.97
N THR A 9 2.63 3.89 -10.03
CA THR A 9 1.48 2.99 -9.98
C THR A 9 1.89 1.55 -9.72
N ASN A 10 2.97 1.06 -10.33
CA ASN A 10 3.46 -0.29 -10.06
C ASN A 10 3.90 -0.45 -8.59
N ALA A 11 4.59 0.55 -8.03
CA ALA A 11 4.96 0.54 -6.61
C ALA A 11 3.72 0.59 -5.70
N LEU A 12 2.73 1.41 -6.03
CA LEU A 12 1.47 1.46 -5.29
C LEU A 12 0.70 0.15 -5.35
N LEU A 13 0.63 -0.52 -6.51
CA LEU A 13 -0.02 -1.83 -6.62
C LEU A 13 0.59 -2.81 -5.61
N TRP A 14 1.92 -2.91 -5.58
CA TRP A 14 2.62 -3.80 -4.65
C TRP A 14 2.39 -3.46 -3.17
N LEU A 15 2.49 -2.16 -2.83
CA LEU A 15 2.27 -1.69 -1.45
C LEU A 15 0.83 -1.94 -1.00
N LEU A 16 -0.15 -1.61 -1.84
CA LEU A 16 -1.57 -1.75 -1.52
C LEU A 16 -2.00 -3.23 -1.46
N GLU A 17 -1.49 -4.08 -2.34
CA GLU A 17 -1.71 -5.54 -2.27
C GLU A 17 -1.20 -6.12 -0.95
N THR A 18 0.04 -5.79 -0.60
CA THR A 18 0.68 -6.28 0.63
C THR A 18 -0.04 -5.75 1.87
N ARG A 19 -0.37 -4.46 1.88
CA ARG A 19 -1.17 -3.83 2.94
C ARG A 19 -2.52 -4.51 3.10
N ASN A 20 -3.29 -4.68 2.02
CA ASN A 20 -4.64 -5.24 2.08
C ASN A 20 -4.60 -6.69 2.57
N TRP A 21 -3.65 -7.50 2.09
CA TRP A 21 -3.44 -8.85 2.58
C TRP A 21 -3.11 -8.87 4.08
N ALA A 22 -2.15 -8.05 4.51
CA ALA A 22 -1.74 -7.99 5.91
C ALA A 22 -2.86 -7.50 6.83
N ARG A 23 -3.70 -6.58 6.36
CA ARG A 23 -4.88 -6.09 7.07
C ARG A 23 -5.90 -7.20 7.32
N VAL A 24 -6.23 -7.98 6.29
CA VAL A 24 -7.13 -9.13 6.44
C VAL A 24 -6.59 -10.09 7.49
N LYS A 25 -5.29 -10.35 7.47
CA LYS A 25 -4.64 -11.21 8.46
C LYS A 25 -4.62 -10.62 9.87
N LEU A 26 -4.48 -9.31 9.99
CA LEU A 26 -4.50 -8.60 11.27
C LEU A 26 -5.90 -8.58 11.90
N SER A 27 -6.95 -8.46 11.09
CA SER A 27 -8.34 -8.45 11.58
C SER A 27 -8.93 -9.84 11.80
N MET A 28 -8.42 -10.86 11.10
CA MET A 28 -8.95 -12.22 11.15
C MET A 28 -7.93 -13.23 11.66
N ALA A 29 -6.94 -12.80 12.45
CA ALA A 29 -5.92 -13.70 13.01
C ALA A 29 -6.62 -14.79 13.85
N PRO A 30 -6.56 -16.08 13.45
CA PRO A 30 -7.15 -17.16 14.25
C PRO A 30 -6.64 -17.15 15.69
N ARG A 31 -7.44 -17.62 16.64
CA ARG A 31 -7.06 -17.70 18.07
C ARG A 31 -5.73 -18.41 18.31
N ASP A 32 -5.41 -19.41 17.49
CA ASP A 32 -4.21 -20.23 17.53
C ASP A 32 -3.07 -19.70 16.65
N SER A 33 -3.19 -18.47 16.14
CA SER A 33 -2.13 -17.82 15.36
C SER A 33 -0.82 -17.78 16.14
N HIS A 34 0.26 -18.13 15.45
CA HIS A 34 1.58 -18.01 16.03
C HIS A 34 1.95 -16.54 16.22
N GLN A 35 2.59 -16.21 17.34
CA GLN A 35 2.95 -14.82 17.68
C GLN A 35 3.81 -14.16 16.60
N LEU A 36 4.72 -14.94 15.98
CA LEU A 36 5.56 -14.45 14.89
C LEU A 36 4.75 -13.99 13.67
N ASP A 37 3.70 -14.73 13.32
CA ASP A 37 2.84 -14.40 12.18
C ASP A 37 2.09 -13.10 12.44
N ALA A 38 1.52 -12.97 13.64
CA ALA A 38 0.84 -11.74 14.04
C ALA A 38 1.78 -10.51 14.05
N LYS A 39 3.04 -10.68 14.49
CA LYS A 39 4.06 -9.62 14.39
C LYS A 39 4.34 -9.25 12.93
N LEU A 40 4.50 -10.25 12.07
CA LEU A 40 4.72 -10.05 10.65
C LEU A 40 3.56 -9.29 10.00
N TYR A 41 2.31 -9.60 10.35
CA TYR A 41 1.15 -8.88 9.81
C TYR A 41 1.13 -7.41 10.21
N HIS A 42 1.49 -7.07 11.46
CA HIS A 42 1.62 -5.68 11.89
C HIS A 42 2.74 -4.96 11.12
N TYR A 43 3.90 -5.61 10.99
CA TYR A 43 5.03 -5.06 10.25
C TYR A 43 4.66 -4.77 8.79
N LEU A 44 4.08 -5.76 8.10
CA LEU A 44 3.69 -5.64 6.70
C LEU A 44 2.60 -4.59 6.53
N TYR A 45 1.59 -4.56 7.40
CA TYR A 45 0.52 -3.59 7.30
C TYR A 45 1.04 -2.15 7.48
N PHE A 46 1.64 -1.83 8.63
CA PHE A 46 2.01 -0.44 8.95
C PHE A 46 3.11 0.11 8.05
N SER A 47 4.06 -0.74 7.62
CA SER A 47 5.09 -0.31 6.67
C SER A 47 4.47 0.01 5.32
N ASN A 48 3.73 -0.93 4.72
CA ASN A 48 3.20 -0.74 3.37
C ASN A 48 2.11 0.34 3.31
N ALA A 49 1.28 0.49 4.35
CA ALA A 49 0.28 1.55 4.43
C ALA A 49 0.93 2.95 4.43
N LEU A 50 1.91 3.16 5.31
CA LEU A 50 2.56 4.46 5.45
C LEU A 50 3.53 4.76 4.31
N ASP A 51 4.19 3.74 3.76
CA ASP A 51 5.07 3.90 2.62
C ASP A 51 4.26 4.21 1.34
N ALA A 52 3.03 3.68 1.19
CA ALA A 52 2.13 4.08 0.10
C ALA A 52 1.73 5.56 0.20
N ILE A 53 1.42 6.02 1.42
CA ILE A 53 1.09 7.44 1.68
C ILE A 53 2.30 8.33 1.39
N ASP A 54 3.47 7.96 1.91
CA ASP A 54 4.72 8.72 1.69
C ASP A 54 5.10 8.75 0.20
N LEU A 55 4.90 7.64 -0.52
CA LEU A 55 5.16 7.54 -1.96
C LEU A 55 4.27 8.47 -2.79
N VAL A 56 2.96 8.56 -2.49
CA VAL A 56 2.06 9.51 -3.16
C VAL A 56 2.46 10.94 -2.84
N ARG A 57 2.75 11.25 -1.57
CA ARG A 57 3.22 12.58 -1.15
C ARG A 57 4.48 12.99 -1.91
N ASP A 58 5.48 12.10 -1.98
CA ASP A 58 6.77 12.35 -2.62
C ASP A 58 6.62 12.52 -4.13
N TYR A 59 5.76 11.72 -4.78
CA TYR A 59 5.54 11.86 -6.22
C TYR A 59 4.88 13.19 -6.58
N LEU A 60 3.86 13.59 -5.81
CA LEU A 60 3.11 14.82 -6.04
C LEU A 60 3.86 16.08 -5.58
N ASP A 61 4.89 15.92 -4.74
CA ASP A 61 5.55 17.01 -4.01
C ASP A 61 4.54 17.89 -3.24
N ASP A 62 3.47 17.26 -2.71
CA ASP A 62 2.37 17.96 -2.06
C ASP A 62 2.40 17.75 -0.54
N ALA A 63 2.83 18.78 0.17
CA ALA A 63 2.82 18.80 1.63
C ALA A 63 1.39 18.72 2.22
N LYS A 64 0.38 19.20 1.50
CA LYS A 64 -1.02 19.21 1.95
C LYS A 64 -1.67 17.84 1.87
N PHE A 65 -1.13 16.91 1.09
CA PHE A 65 -1.63 15.54 0.99
C PHE A 65 -1.69 14.85 2.37
N LEU A 66 -0.67 15.04 3.21
CA LEU A 66 -0.69 14.48 4.57
C LEU A 66 -1.77 15.10 5.45
N ASP A 67 -2.08 16.39 5.25
CA ASP A 67 -3.15 17.07 5.98
C ASP A 67 -4.52 16.58 5.53
N GLN A 68 -4.68 16.21 4.26
CA GLN A 68 -5.89 15.53 3.78
C GLN A 68 -6.07 14.16 4.44
N VAL A 69 -5.01 13.34 4.50
CA VAL A 69 -5.05 12.04 5.21
C VAL A 69 -5.43 12.23 6.67
N ARG A 70 -4.82 13.20 7.36
CA ARG A 70 -5.18 13.53 8.75
C ARG A 70 -6.63 14.00 8.88
N GLY A 71 -7.11 14.82 7.95
CA GLY A 71 -8.46 15.37 7.96
C GLY A 71 -9.56 14.32 7.77
N TYR A 72 -9.25 13.22 7.09
CA TYR A 72 -10.17 12.09 6.96
C TYR A 72 -10.21 11.17 8.19
N LEU A 73 -9.26 11.28 9.11
CA LEU A 73 -9.30 10.58 10.39
C LEU A 73 -10.13 11.35 11.41
N ALA A 74 -10.83 10.62 12.28
CA ALA A 74 -11.63 11.22 13.35
C ALA A 74 -10.77 12.07 14.31
N THR A 75 -9.52 11.67 14.51
CA THR A 75 -8.53 12.40 15.30
C THR A 75 -7.23 12.53 14.52
N SER A 76 -6.73 13.76 14.37
CA SER A 76 -5.46 14.02 13.67
C SER A 76 -4.26 13.31 14.32
N GLY A 77 -4.33 13.05 15.62
CA GLY A 77 -3.30 12.34 16.37
C GLY A 77 -3.12 10.87 16.01
N ASP A 78 -4.15 10.21 15.44
CA ASP A 78 -4.09 8.77 15.12
C ASP A 78 -3.15 8.48 13.95
N PHE A 79 -3.04 9.42 13.00
CA PHE A 79 -2.06 9.30 11.91
C PHE A 79 -0.63 9.36 12.44
N ASP A 80 -0.34 10.37 13.27
CA ASP A 80 1.00 10.54 13.83
C ASP A 80 1.33 9.38 14.80
N TYR A 81 0.34 8.87 15.53
CA TYR A 81 0.47 7.64 16.31
C TYR A 81 0.81 6.44 15.43
N ALA A 82 0.12 6.22 14.30
CA ALA A 82 0.42 5.11 13.39
C ALA A 82 1.84 5.20 12.81
N ARG A 83 2.30 6.40 12.45
CA ARG A 83 3.69 6.65 12.01
C ARG A 83 4.71 6.28 13.08
N GLU A 84 4.45 6.70 14.31
CA GLU A 84 5.34 6.42 15.43
C GLU A 84 5.30 4.93 15.82
N LEU A 85 4.13 4.28 15.76
CA LEU A 85 3.95 2.85 15.97
C LEU A 85 4.76 2.04 14.95
N ARG A 86 4.71 2.37 13.65
CA ARG A 86 5.60 1.76 12.64
C ARG A 86 7.06 1.90 13.07
N GLY A 87 7.51 3.11 13.40
CA GLY A 87 8.88 3.33 13.85
C GLY A 87 9.24 2.54 15.10
N ALA A 88 8.29 2.35 16.03
CA ALA A 88 8.48 1.59 17.25
C ALA A 88 8.62 0.08 17.00
N ILE A 89 7.77 -0.48 16.14
CA ILE A 89 7.82 -1.89 15.74
C ILE A 89 9.15 -2.18 15.03
N ILE A 90 9.53 -1.33 14.06
CA ILE A 90 10.69 -1.58 13.20
C ILE A 90 12.02 -1.34 13.92
N TYR A 91 12.17 -0.19 14.58
CA TYR A 91 13.49 0.28 15.03
C TYR A 91 13.71 0.17 16.54
N ARG A 92 12.64 0.04 17.33
CA ARG A 92 12.73 0.04 18.80
C ARG A 92 12.27 -1.27 19.43
N GLY A 93 11.84 -2.23 18.62
CA GLY A 93 11.45 -3.56 19.08
C GLY A 93 10.20 -3.58 19.95
N ILE A 94 9.29 -2.60 19.81
CA ILE A 94 7.96 -2.71 20.43
C ILE A 94 7.30 -3.96 19.88
N ASP A 95 6.81 -4.80 20.78
CA ASP A 95 6.03 -5.99 20.43
C ASP A 95 4.56 -5.59 20.24
N PRO A 96 4.06 -5.49 18.99
CA PRO A 96 2.69 -5.05 18.74
C PRO A 96 1.64 -6.10 19.15
N VAL A 97 2.07 -7.33 19.49
CA VAL A 97 1.18 -8.43 19.83
C VAL A 97 1.21 -8.78 21.32
N ALA A 98 1.98 -8.05 22.13
CA ALA A 98 2.07 -8.26 23.57
C ALA A 98 0.71 -8.10 24.29
N GLY A 99 -0.17 -7.25 23.76
CA GLY A 99 -1.52 -7.02 24.28
C GLY A 99 -2.61 -7.84 23.58
N GLY A 100 -2.33 -9.07 23.17
CA GLY A 100 -3.31 -9.93 22.49
C GLY A 100 -4.51 -10.30 23.38
N GLN A 101 -5.71 -10.14 22.85
CA GLN A 101 -7.00 -10.49 23.44
C GLN A 101 -7.75 -11.42 22.50
N SER A 102 -8.46 -12.42 23.02
CA SER A 102 -9.32 -13.28 22.21
C SER A 102 -10.77 -12.80 22.29
N ASP A 103 -11.43 -12.66 21.13
CA ASP A 103 -12.89 -12.44 21.06
C ASP A 103 -13.67 -13.77 20.91
N GLY A 104 -12.99 -14.90 21.13
CA GLY A 104 -13.53 -16.25 21.00
C GLY A 104 -13.08 -16.93 19.71
N ALA A 105 -13.15 -16.23 18.58
CA ALA A 105 -12.77 -16.75 17.26
C ALA A 105 -11.40 -16.22 16.79
N HIS A 106 -11.10 -14.96 17.08
CA HIS A 106 -9.91 -14.28 16.58
C HIS A 106 -9.10 -13.64 17.71
N LEU A 107 -7.81 -13.44 17.44
CA LEU A 107 -6.95 -12.57 18.25
C LEU A 107 -7.10 -11.14 17.78
N ARG A 108 -7.34 -10.24 18.73
CA ARG A 108 -7.25 -8.78 18.57
C ARG A 108 -6.10 -8.27 19.40
N PHE A 109 -5.34 -7.34 18.84
CA PHE A 109 -4.16 -6.81 19.52
C PHE A 109 -4.43 -5.38 19.96
N LEU A 110 -4.17 -5.10 21.23
CA LEU A 110 -4.33 -3.76 21.77
C LEU A 110 -3.34 -2.79 21.13
N CYS A 111 -3.80 -1.58 20.86
CA CYS A 111 -2.90 -0.47 20.64
C CYS A 111 -2.08 -0.23 21.92
N PRO A 112 -0.74 -0.12 21.84
CA PRO A 112 0.03 0.43 22.94
C PRO A 112 -0.57 1.76 23.41
N ALA A 113 -0.87 1.86 24.70
CA ALA A 113 -1.58 3.02 25.26
C ALA A 113 -0.85 4.34 24.96
N GLU A 114 0.48 4.30 25.01
CA GLU A 114 1.35 5.43 24.73
C GLU A 114 2.57 4.96 23.94
N ILE A 115 2.93 5.73 22.90
CA ILE A 115 4.19 5.56 22.18
C ILE A 115 4.90 6.90 22.20
N PHE A 116 6.14 6.90 22.65
CA PHE A 116 6.96 8.10 22.64
C PHE A 116 7.63 8.28 21.28
N SER A 117 7.96 9.50 20.91
CA SER A 117 8.84 9.77 19.76
C SER A 117 10.21 9.10 19.94
N PHE A 118 10.97 8.95 18.85
CA PHE A 118 12.32 8.39 18.91
C PHE A 118 13.24 9.11 19.92
N ASP A 119 13.10 10.43 20.06
CA ASP A 119 13.85 11.24 21.03
C ASP A 119 13.24 11.23 22.46
N GLY A 120 12.14 10.51 22.65
CA GLY A 120 11.42 10.39 23.94
C GLY A 120 10.61 11.62 24.35
N ARG A 121 10.56 12.69 23.54
CA ARG A 121 10.01 14.00 23.97
C ARG A 121 8.53 14.16 23.74
N ARG A 122 7.99 13.53 22.70
CA ARG A 122 6.57 13.62 22.34
C ARG A 122 5.89 12.32 22.67
N ARG A 123 4.68 12.41 23.19
CA ARG A 123 3.84 11.27 23.51
C ARG A 123 2.70 11.22 22.49
N HIS A 124 2.52 10.05 21.89
CA HIS A 124 1.44 9.73 20.97
C HIS A 124 0.49 8.74 21.64
N ILE A 125 -0.81 8.99 21.53
CA ILE A 125 -1.87 8.17 22.13
C ILE A 125 -2.78 7.73 20.99
N CYS A 126 -3.17 6.46 21.01
CA CYS A 126 -4.17 5.94 20.08
C CYS A 126 -5.57 6.21 20.61
N SER A 127 -6.48 6.69 19.76
CA SER A 127 -7.90 6.78 20.10
C SER A 127 -8.61 5.42 20.04
N PHE A 128 -8.00 4.44 19.36
CA PHE A 128 -8.53 3.09 19.16
C PHE A 128 -8.02 2.10 20.19
N THR A 129 -8.89 1.18 20.60
CA THR A 129 -8.53 0.07 21.49
C THR A 129 -7.62 -0.94 20.80
N HIS A 130 -7.96 -1.34 19.56
CA HIS A 130 -7.25 -2.40 18.83
C HIS A 130 -6.53 -1.85 17.60
N THR A 131 -5.38 -2.44 17.27
CA THR A 131 -4.59 -2.07 16.09
C THR A 131 -5.35 -2.31 14.77
N ALA A 132 -6.29 -3.26 14.77
CA ALA A 132 -7.17 -3.54 13.65
C ALA A 132 -8.12 -2.39 13.33
N ASP A 133 -8.65 -1.73 14.36
CA ASP A 133 -9.56 -0.59 14.21
C ASP A 133 -8.80 0.64 13.71
N LEU A 134 -7.59 0.86 14.25
CA LEU A 134 -6.66 1.88 13.74
C LEU A 134 -6.33 1.63 12.27
N ALA A 135 -6.02 0.39 11.90
CA ALA A 135 -5.73 0.00 10.52
C ALA A 135 -6.93 0.25 9.60
N GLN A 136 -8.14 -0.08 10.04
CA GLN A 136 -9.35 0.18 9.28
C GLN A 136 -9.59 1.68 9.06
N ALA A 137 -9.43 2.50 10.11
CA ALA A 137 -9.59 3.95 10.00
C ALA A 137 -8.52 4.58 9.11
N LEU A 138 -7.26 4.14 9.25
CA LEU A 138 -6.15 4.59 8.42
C LEU A 138 -6.36 4.24 6.96
N ASP A 139 -6.82 3.02 6.65
CA ASP A 139 -7.14 2.63 5.27
C ASP A 139 -8.26 3.46 4.67
N ALA A 140 -9.33 3.72 5.42
CA ALA A 140 -10.43 4.55 4.94
C ALA A 140 -9.94 5.97 4.59
N ALA A 141 -9.16 6.58 5.48
CA ALA A 141 -8.61 7.91 5.29
C ALA A 141 -7.58 7.97 4.15
N ALA A 142 -6.63 7.04 4.14
CA ALA A 142 -5.56 7.00 3.15
C ALA A 142 -6.11 6.67 1.77
N ASN A 143 -7.06 5.72 1.65
CA ASN A 143 -7.66 5.38 0.36
C ASN A 143 -8.47 6.54 -0.19
N ALA A 144 -9.24 7.27 0.63
CA ALA A 144 -9.96 8.45 0.19
C ALA A 144 -9.00 9.51 -0.36
N ALA A 145 -8.00 9.91 0.45
CA ALA A 145 -7.00 10.89 0.06
C ALA A 145 -6.22 10.48 -1.20
N MET A 146 -5.73 9.24 -1.27
CA MET A 146 -5.03 8.73 -2.45
C MET A 146 -5.93 8.70 -3.68
N THR A 147 -7.20 8.29 -3.55
CA THR A 147 -8.12 8.24 -4.68
C THR A 147 -8.42 9.63 -5.22
N ASP A 148 -8.56 10.63 -4.35
CA ASP A 148 -8.75 12.03 -4.76
C ASP A 148 -7.48 12.56 -5.43
N ALA A 149 -6.32 12.42 -4.78
CA ALA A 149 -5.04 12.91 -5.29
C ALA A 149 -4.66 12.27 -6.64
N LEU A 150 -4.81 10.96 -6.79
CA LEU A 150 -4.53 10.26 -8.05
C LEU A 150 -5.49 10.68 -9.16
N ARG A 151 -6.75 10.98 -8.84
CA ARG A 151 -7.76 11.42 -9.81
C ARG A 151 -7.47 12.84 -10.29
N GLU A 152 -7.19 13.76 -9.37
CA GLU A 152 -6.87 15.16 -9.67
C GLU A 152 -5.62 15.30 -10.54
N ASN A 153 -4.67 14.38 -10.39
CA ASN A 153 -3.44 14.36 -11.17
C ASN A 153 -3.51 13.47 -12.44
N GLY A 154 -4.70 13.00 -12.82
CA GLY A 154 -4.90 12.19 -14.04
C GLY A 154 -4.28 10.79 -13.99
N LEU A 155 -3.76 10.35 -12.84
CA LEU A 155 -3.11 9.04 -12.68
C LEU A 155 -4.09 7.87 -12.69
N LEU A 156 -5.39 8.14 -12.70
CA LEU A 156 -6.45 7.15 -12.91
C LEU A 156 -6.93 7.07 -14.37
N ASP A 157 -6.29 7.78 -15.30
CA ASP A 157 -6.50 7.67 -16.74
C ASP A 157 -5.60 6.57 -17.32
N PRO A 158 -6.16 5.51 -17.94
CA PRO A 158 -5.38 4.48 -18.63
C PRO A 158 -4.40 5.04 -19.66
N GLY A 159 -4.71 6.16 -20.33
CA GLY A 159 -3.80 6.75 -21.33
C GLY A 159 -2.42 7.11 -20.77
N VAL A 160 -2.32 7.39 -19.47
CA VAL A 160 -1.05 7.70 -18.77
C VAL A 160 -0.18 6.45 -18.53
N HIS A 161 -0.79 5.27 -18.60
CA HIS A 161 -0.17 3.99 -18.24
C HIS A 161 0.09 3.06 -19.42
N ALA A 162 -0.25 3.49 -20.64
CA ALA A 162 0.01 2.72 -21.84
C ALA A 162 1.51 2.45 -21.97
N PRO A 163 1.95 1.18 -22.09
CA PRO A 163 3.36 0.90 -22.31
C PRO A 163 3.80 1.43 -23.67
N ASP A 164 5.05 1.90 -23.76
CA ASP A 164 5.67 2.20 -25.04
C ASP A 164 6.24 0.91 -25.65
N ARG A 165 6.06 0.77 -26.97
CA ARG A 165 6.44 -0.46 -27.68
C ARG A 165 7.95 -0.64 -27.73
N GLU A 166 8.67 0.42 -28.05
CA GLU A 166 10.12 0.38 -28.21
C GLU A 166 10.78 0.18 -26.85
N GLU A 167 10.31 0.88 -25.81
CA GLU A 167 10.77 0.67 -24.43
C GLU A 167 10.49 -0.75 -23.95
N THR A 168 9.32 -1.31 -24.26
CA THR A 168 8.96 -2.69 -23.89
C THR A 168 9.88 -3.70 -24.58
N LEU A 169 10.13 -3.54 -25.88
CA LEU A 169 11.02 -4.42 -26.63
C LEU A 169 12.47 -4.32 -26.13
N ALA A 170 12.94 -3.10 -25.84
CA ALA A 170 14.27 -2.88 -25.27
C ALA A 170 14.39 -3.54 -23.89
N ALA A 171 13.40 -3.37 -23.02
CA ALA A 171 13.37 -3.99 -21.69
C ALA A 171 13.46 -5.52 -21.79
N ILE A 172 12.66 -6.15 -22.66
CA ILE A 172 12.67 -7.59 -22.90
C ILE A 172 14.03 -8.07 -23.41
N GLY A 173 14.64 -7.31 -24.33
CA GLY A 173 15.99 -7.59 -24.84
C GLY A 173 17.04 -7.69 -23.73
N THR A 174 16.89 -6.89 -22.67
CA THR A 174 17.85 -6.84 -21.55
C THR A 174 17.66 -7.94 -20.49
N VAL A 175 16.55 -8.69 -20.50
CA VAL A 175 16.27 -9.73 -19.50
C VAL A 175 17.22 -10.92 -19.70
N LYS A 176 18.13 -11.12 -18.74
CA LYS A 176 19.14 -12.20 -18.81
C LYS A 176 18.55 -13.60 -18.66
N GLN A 177 17.45 -13.72 -17.92
CA GLN A 177 16.80 -14.98 -17.60
C GLN A 177 15.90 -15.49 -18.73
N LEU A 178 15.57 -14.62 -19.70
CA LEU A 178 14.70 -14.97 -20.81
C LEU A 178 15.54 -15.56 -21.96
N PRO A 179 15.27 -16.78 -22.44
CA PRO A 179 15.98 -17.36 -23.58
C PRO A 179 15.84 -16.50 -24.85
N GLU A 180 16.87 -16.50 -25.70
CA GLU A 180 16.87 -15.69 -26.95
C GLU A 180 15.72 -16.04 -27.90
N PHE A 181 15.31 -17.31 -27.97
CA PHE A 181 14.15 -17.69 -28.78
C PHE A 181 12.85 -17.06 -28.26
N ALA A 182 12.70 -16.90 -26.94
CA ALA A 182 11.52 -16.28 -26.34
C ALA A 182 11.53 -14.76 -26.54
N LYS A 183 12.70 -14.10 -26.47
CA LYS A 183 12.84 -12.68 -26.83
C LYS A 183 12.46 -12.43 -28.28
N ALA A 184 12.95 -13.26 -29.21
CA ALA A 184 12.62 -13.16 -30.62
C ALA A 184 11.13 -13.42 -30.90
N TRP A 185 10.53 -14.39 -30.19
CA TRP A 185 9.10 -14.65 -30.28
C TRP A 185 8.28 -13.45 -29.82
N VAL A 186 8.57 -12.86 -28.65
CA VAL A 186 7.86 -11.67 -28.17
C VAL A 186 8.05 -10.49 -29.12
N ALA A 187 9.27 -10.27 -29.64
CA ALA A 187 9.51 -9.22 -30.63
C ALA A 187 8.63 -9.37 -31.87
N THR A 188 8.42 -10.61 -32.34
CA THR A 188 7.55 -10.91 -33.48
C THR A 188 6.08 -10.71 -33.12
N THR A 189 5.63 -11.16 -31.94
CA THR A 189 4.25 -10.98 -31.47
C THR A 189 3.88 -9.51 -31.30
N LEU A 190 4.77 -8.70 -30.72
CA LEU A 190 4.55 -7.26 -30.53
C LEU A 190 4.73 -6.45 -31.83
N GLN A 191 5.20 -7.06 -32.92
CA GLN A 191 5.26 -6.45 -34.25
C GLN A 191 3.95 -6.49 -35.04
N GLY A 192 2.97 -7.28 -34.58
CA GLY A 192 1.65 -7.36 -35.21
C GLY A 192 0.78 -6.11 -35.01
N PRO A 193 -0.37 -6.01 -35.71
CA PRO A 193 -1.35 -4.94 -35.57
C PRO A 193 -2.01 -4.86 -34.17
N ASP A 194 -1.62 -5.74 -33.26
CA ASP A 194 -2.25 -5.98 -31.97
C ASP A 194 -1.64 -5.17 -30.81
N TRP A 195 -0.52 -4.46 -31.03
CA TRP A 195 0.17 -3.73 -29.97
C TRP A 195 -0.73 -2.71 -29.27
N THR A 196 -1.48 -1.90 -30.02
CA THR A 196 -2.35 -0.86 -29.45
C THR A 196 -3.43 -1.49 -28.56
N ARG A 197 -3.98 -2.64 -28.95
CA ARG A 197 -4.94 -3.38 -28.11
C ARG A 197 -4.28 -3.86 -26.83
N ILE A 198 -3.12 -4.52 -26.91
CA ILE A 198 -2.38 -5.01 -25.74
C ILE A 198 -2.02 -3.87 -24.79
N ALA A 199 -1.49 -2.76 -25.32
CA ALA A 199 -1.12 -1.59 -24.53
C ALA A 199 -2.33 -0.99 -23.78
N THR A 200 -3.49 -0.95 -24.45
CA THR A 200 -4.74 -0.48 -23.86
C THR A 200 -5.21 -1.42 -22.75
N GLU A 201 -5.24 -2.73 -22.99
CA GLU A 201 -5.65 -3.73 -22.01
C GLU A 201 -4.76 -3.73 -20.76
N VAL A 202 -3.44 -3.61 -20.93
CA VAL A 202 -2.48 -3.51 -19.82
C VAL A 202 -2.74 -2.25 -18.99
N ALA A 203 -2.93 -1.10 -19.65
CA ALA A 203 -3.15 0.15 -18.97
C ALA A 203 -4.49 0.19 -18.21
N GLU A 204 -5.57 -0.28 -18.85
CA GLU A 204 -6.88 -0.41 -18.22
C GLU A 204 -6.85 -1.39 -17.05
N GLY A 205 -6.17 -2.53 -17.21
CA GLY A 205 -5.97 -3.52 -16.15
C GLY A 205 -5.26 -2.92 -14.94
N ARG A 206 -4.20 -2.14 -15.18
CA ARG A 206 -3.43 -1.47 -14.12
C ARG A 206 -4.31 -0.48 -13.33
N VAL A 207 -5.04 0.39 -14.02
CA VAL A 207 -5.96 1.35 -13.38
C VAL A 207 -7.10 0.64 -12.64
N ARG A 208 -7.65 -0.43 -13.22
CA ARG A 208 -8.71 -1.24 -12.60
C ARG A 208 -8.23 -1.89 -11.30
N ASN A 209 -7.04 -2.49 -11.30
CA ASN A 209 -6.46 -3.10 -10.11
C ASN A 209 -6.20 -2.05 -9.03
N LEU A 210 -5.63 -0.90 -9.40
CA LEU A 210 -5.37 0.18 -8.45
C LEU A 210 -6.67 0.68 -7.79
N LYS A 211 -7.72 0.92 -8.59
CA LYS A 211 -9.05 1.28 -8.08
C LYS A 211 -9.61 0.18 -7.17
N GLY A 212 -9.50 -1.08 -7.56
CA GLY A 212 -9.95 -2.22 -6.75
C GLY A 212 -9.27 -2.29 -5.38
N LEU A 213 -7.95 -2.05 -5.34
CA LEU A 213 -7.17 -2.08 -4.10
C LEU A 213 -7.47 -0.89 -3.18
N LEU A 214 -7.74 0.30 -3.75
CA LEU A 214 -8.15 1.49 -3.00
C LEU A 214 -9.60 1.40 -2.52
N SER A 215 -10.47 0.67 -3.23
CA SER A 215 -11.87 0.49 -2.86
C SER A 215 -12.14 -0.75 -2.00
N SER A 216 -11.16 -1.62 -1.76
CA SER A 216 -11.34 -2.91 -1.07
C SER A 216 -11.91 -2.72 0.35
N PRO A 217 -13.19 -3.05 0.61
CA PRO A 217 -13.73 -3.06 1.95
C PRO A 217 -13.26 -4.32 2.70
N MET A 218 -13.44 -4.34 4.03
CA MET A 218 -13.27 -5.57 4.82
C MET A 218 -14.14 -6.69 4.23
N PRO A 219 -13.67 -7.95 4.14
CA PRO A 219 -14.60 -9.06 4.24
C PRO A 219 -15.24 -8.97 5.64
N GLY A 220 -16.55 -8.75 5.67
CA GLY A 220 -17.36 -8.71 6.90
C GLY A 220 -17.56 -10.09 7.51
#